data_AF-A0A5B1AXX0-F1
#
_entry.id   AF-A0A5B1AXX0-F1
#
_cell.length_a   1.000
_cell.length_b   1.000
_cell.length_c   1.000
_cell.angle_alpha   90.00
_cell.angle_beta   90.00
_cell.angle_gamma   90.00
#
_symmetry.space_group_name_H-M   'P 1'
#
loop_
_entity.id
_entity.type
_entity.pdbx_description
1 polymer ?
#
loop_
_entity_poly.entity_id
_entity_poly.type
_entity_poly.pdbx_seq_one_letter_code
_entity_poly.pdbx_strand_id
1 'polypeptide(L)' 'MTAEKTPKKWKMAIIVWIAIVPLIFTIMPFFKPRLIALGLNSILTELLLTTILVILMVYVAQPLLMKIFRNWLNK' A
#
# COMPACT_ATOMS: atom_id res chain seq x y z
N MET A 1 0.68 3.97 36.83
CA MET A 1 0.08 3.43 35.58
C MET A 1 0.61 4.26 34.43
N THR A 2 1.72 3.82 33.82
CA THR A 2 2.38 4.56 32.74
C THR A 2 1.49 4.53 31.51
N ALA A 3 0.98 5.70 31.11
CA ALA A 3 0.14 5.87 29.93
C ALA A 3 0.91 5.37 28.70
N GLU A 4 0.58 4.16 28.25
CA GLU A 4 1.10 3.59 27.03
C GLU A 4 0.82 4.58 25.90
N LYS A 5 1.89 5.10 25.30
CA LYS A 5 1.89 5.88 24.06
C LYS A 5 1.38 4.99 22.91
N THR A 6 0.13 4.56 22.98
CA THR A 6 -0.56 3.93 21.87
C THR A 6 -0.61 4.98 20.76
N PRO A 7 -0.07 4.68 19.56
CA PRO A 7 -0.10 5.64 18.47
C PRO A 7 -1.56 6.00 18.22
N LYS A 8 -1.90 7.30 18.34
CA LYS A 8 -3.27 7.78 18.14
C LYS A 8 -3.81 7.18 16.83
N LYS A 9 -4.88 6.40 16.88
CA LYS A 9 -5.47 5.66 15.73
C LYS A 9 -5.67 6.56 14.49
N TRP A 10 -5.92 7.85 14.71
CA TRP A 10 -6.03 8.87 13.66
C TRP A 10 -4.74 9.07 12.84
N LYS A 11 -3.58 9.00 13.49
CA LYS A 11 -2.28 9.04 12.80
C LYS A 11 -2.14 7.84 11.87
N MET A 12 -2.48 6.64 12.34
CA MET A 12 -2.50 5.42 11.50
C MET A 12 -3.44 5.51 10.30
N ALA A 13 -4.61 6.13 10.44
CA ALA A 13 -5.52 6.31 9.31
C ALA A 13 -4.91 7.18 8.20
N ILE A 14 -4.28 8.31 8.55
CA ILE A 14 -3.62 9.21 7.60
C ILE A 14 -2.43 8.50 6.92
N ILE A 15 -1.64 7.76 7.70
CA ILE A 15 -0.52 6.94 7.23
C ILE A 15 -0.99 5.97 6.14
N VAL A 16 -2.02 5.19 6.46
CA VAL A 16 -2.57 4.19 5.53
C VAL A 16 -3.15 4.87 4.30
N TRP A 17 -3.83 6.01 4.45
CA TRP A 17 -4.38 6.76 3.33
C TRP A 17 -3.28 7.28 2.38
N ILE A 18 -2.22 7.88 2.92
CA ILE A 18 -1.05 8.34 2.15
C ILE A 18 -0.26 7.18 1.54
N ALA A 19 -0.34 5.96 2.09
CA ALA A 19 0.23 4.79 1.44
C ALA A 19 -0.62 4.27 0.29
N ILE A 20 -1.92 4.08 0.52
CA ILE A 20 -2.83 3.45 -0.45
C ILE A 20 -2.94 4.29 -1.72
N VAL A 21 -3.11 5.60 -1.58
CA VAL A 21 -3.37 6.50 -2.72
C VAL A 21 -2.24 6.49 -3.76
N PRO A 22 -0.96 6.79 -3.43
CA PRO A 22 0.13 6.75 -4.40
C PRO A 22 0.44 5.32 -4.87
N LEU A 23 0.21 4.30 -4.04
CA LEU A 23 0.40 2.91 -4.43
C LEU A 23 -0.58 2.51 -5.54
N ILE A 24 -1.87 2.86 -5.40
CA ILE A 24 -2.87 2.66 -6.45
C ILE A 24 -2.48 3.44 -7.71
N PHE A 25 -2.08 4.70 -7.55
CA PHE A 25 -1.68 5.56 -8.67
C PHE A 25 -0.42 5.09 -9.40
N THR A 26 0.49 4.36 -8.76
CA THR A 26 1.67 3.77 -9.41
C THR A 26 1.37 2.40 -10.01
N ILE A 27 0.63 1.54 -9.29
CA ILE A 27 0.35 0.17 -9.74
C ILE A 27 -0.63 0.14 -10.91
N MET A 28 -1.71 0.93 -10.88
CA MET A 28 -2.70 0.94 -11.96
C MET A 28 -2.08 1.20 -13.34
N PRO A 29 -1.33 2.29 -13.57
CA PRO A 29 -0.73 2.56 -14.87
C PRO A 29 0.47 1.66 -15.18
N PHE A 30 1.13 1.04 -14.19
CA PHE A 30 2.25 0.15 -14.45
C PHE A 30 1.81 -1.27 -14.84
N PHE A 31 0.76 -1.80 -14.20
CA PHE A 31 0.28 -3.16 -14.43
C PHE A 31 -0.78 -3.28 -15.52
N LYS A 32 -1.72 -2.33 -15.63
CA LYS A 32 -2.75 -2.37 -16.68
C LYS A 32 -2.18 -2.54 -18.10
N PRO A 33 -1.21 -1.73 -18.57
CA PRO A 33 -0.70 -1.87 -19.94
C PRO A 33 0.08 -3.17 -20.14
N ARG A 34 0.79 -3.69 -19.12
CA ARG A 34 1.50 -4.97 -19.22
C ARG A 34 0.55 -6.16 -19.36
N LEU A 35 -0.58 -6.13 -18.65
CA LEU A 35 -1.55 -7.22 -18.70
C LEU A 35 -2.40 -7.18 -19.98
N ILE A 36 -2.75 -5.99 -20.46
CA ILE A 36 -3.41 -5.80 -21.76
C ILE A 36 -2.50 -6.23 -22.90
N ALA A 37 -1.20 -5.91 -22.83
CA ALA A 37 -0.21 -6.33 -23.85
C ALA A 37 -0.01 -7.85 -23.91
N LEU A 38 -0.34 -8.59 -22.84
CA LEU A 38 -0.23 -10.05 -22.79
C LEU A 38 -1.45 -10.78 -23.37
N GLY A 39 -2.51 -10.07 -23.78
CA GLY A 39 -3.73 -10.69 -24.33
C GLY A 39 -4.47 -11.61 -23.35
N LEU A 40 -4.19 -11.47 -22.05
CA LEU A 40 -4.76 -12.29 -20.99
C LEU A 40 -6.25 -11.97 -20.78
N ASN A 41 -7.06 -13.02 -20.65
CA ASN A 41 -8.49 -12.94 -20.38
C ASN A 41 -8.75 -12.02 -19.16
N SER A 42 -9.72 -11.11 -19.28
CA SER A 42 -9.93 -9.99 -18.34
C SER A 42 -10.01 -10.44 -16.87
N ILE A 43 -10.59 -11.60 -16.61
CA ILE A 43 -10.77 -12.15 -15.26
C ILE A 43 -9.43 -12.55 -14.61
N LEU A 44 -8.56 -13.24 -15.36
CA LEU A 44 -7.24 -13.66 -14.86
C LEU A 44 -6.34 -12.45 -14.65
N THR A 45 -6.41 -11.50 -15.58
CA THR A 45 -5.71 -10.21 -15.49
C THR A 45 -6.08 -9.49 -14.20
N GLU A 46 -7.38 -9.36 -13.93
CA GLU A 46 -7.89 -8.64 -12.77
C GLU A 46 -7.55 -9.33 -11.45
N LEU A 47 -7.60 -10.67 -11.40
CA LEU A 47 -7.17 -11.47 -10.26
C LEU A 47 -5.67 -11.34 -9.96
N LEU A 48 -4.83 -11.36 -11.01
CA LEU A 48 -3.39 -11.13 -10.88
C LEU A 48 -3.11 -9.71 -10.41
N LEU A 49 -3.78 -8.72 -10.99
CA LEU A 49 -3.59 -7.31 -10.66
C LEU A 49 -3.96 -7.05 -9.20
N THR A 50 -5.09 -7.58 -8.72
CA THR A 50 -5.48 -7.47 -7.31
C THR A 50 -4.53 -8.21 -6.39
N THR A 51 -4.10 -9.42 -6.75
CA THR A 51 -3.12 -10.18 -5.95
C THR A 51 -1.82 -9.42 -5.80
N ILE A 52 -1.29 -8.89 -6.89
CA ILE A 52 -0.04 -8.12 -6.91
C ILE A 52 -0.22 -6.81 -6.14
N LEU A 53 -1.35 -6.12 -6.28
CA LEU A 53 -1.69 -4.91 -5.54
C LEU A 53 -1.64 -5.19 -4.03
N VAL A 54 -2.29 -6.25 -3.56
CA VAL A 54 -2.33 -6.62 -2.15
C VAL A 54 -0.93 -6.97 -1.63
N ILE A 55 -0.16 -7.77 -2.39
CA ILE A 55 1.21 -8.11 -2.00
C ILE A 55 2.08 -6.85 -1.93
N LEU A 56 2.00 -5.93 -2.90
CA LEU A 56 2.76 -4.68 -2.86
C LEU A 56 2.33 -3.82 -1.67
N MET A 57 1.04 -3.78 -1.36
CA MET A 57 0.54 -3.00 -0.23
C MET A 57 1.10 -3.55 1.10
N VAL A 58 1.15 -4.87 1.25
CA VAL A 58 1.70 -5.53 2.45
C VAL A 58 3.21 -5.39 2.53
N TYR A 59 3.94 -5.66 1.44
CA TYR A 59 5.39 -5.76 1.44
C TYR A 59 6.14 -4.46 1.11
N VAL A 60 5.48 -3.48 0.49
CA VAL A 60 6.11 -2.19 0.16
C VAL A 60 5.48 -1.09 1.00
N ALA A 61 4.15 -0.98 1.02
CA ALA A 61 3.50 0.11 1.72
C ALA A 61 3.69 0.01 3.25
N GLN A 62 3.42 -1.15 3.87
CA GLN A 62 3.63 -1.29 5.33
C GLN A 62 5.07 -0.98 5.79
N PRO A 63 6.14 -1.52 5.17
CA PRO A 63 7.49 -1.19 5.61
C PRO A 63 7.92 0.24 5.27
N LEU A 64 7.45 0.83 4.16
CA LEU A 64 7.71 2.23 3.82
C LEU A 64 7.09 3.15 4.87
N LEU A 65 5.85 2.86 5.27
CA LEU A 65 5.16 3.57 6.34
C LEU A 65 5.87 3.38 7.68
N MET A 66 6.26 2.15 8.04
CA MET A 66 7.07 1.92 9.24
C MET A 66 8.37 2.72 9.20
N LYS A 67 9.08 2.79 8.06
CA LYS A 67 10.31 3.59 7.92
C LYS A 67 10.07 5.09 8.10
N ILE A 68 9.09 5.65 7.40
CA ILE A 68 8.77 7.09 7.43
C ILE A 68 8.27 7.48 8.83
N PHE A 69 7.40 6.67 9.42
CA PHE A 69 6.82 6.94 10.73
C PHE A 69 7.72 6.55 11.89
N ARG A 70 8.76 5.73 11.71
CA ARG A 70 9.76 5.48 12.76
C ARG A 70 10.37 6.79 13.26
N ASN A 71 10.60 7.76 12.37
CA ASN A 71 11.15 9.06 12.76
C ASN A 71 10.10 10.01 13.38
N TRP A 72 8.81 9.81 13.09
CA TRP A 72 7.72 10.63 13.60
C TRP A 72 7.05 10.06 14.87
N LEU A 73 7.27 8.77 15.16
CA LEU A 73 6.88 8.10 16.41
C LEU A 73 7.95 8.27 17.50
N ASN A 74 9.21 8.41 17.08
CA ASN A 74 10.36 8.57 17.97
C ASN A 74 10.65 10.05 18.34
N LYS A 75 9.78 10.97 17.92
CA LYS A 75 9.80 12.39 18.25
C LYS A 75 8.50 12.76 18.96
#